data_AF-A0A1X0EYC7-F1
#
_entry.id   AF-A0A1X0EYC7-F1
#
_cell.length_a   1.000
_cell.length_b   1.000
_cell.length_c   1.000
_cell.angle_alpha   90.00
_cell.angle_beta   90.00
_cell.angle_gamma   90.00
#
_symmetry.space_group_name_H-M   'P 1'
#
loop_
_entity.id
_entity.type
_entity.pdbx_description
1 polymer ?
#
loop_
_entity_poly.entity_id
_entity_poly.type
_entity_poly.pdbx_seq_one_letter_code
_entity_poly.pdbx_strand_id
1 'polypeptide(L)'
;EEQDPHSQRLLKVIDLWDKPLPEERIRAARRAYFGACSYVDAQIGALLATLEECGLADDTIVVFSGDHGDMLGERGLWYKMHWFE
;
A
#
# COMPACT_ATOMS: atom_id res chain seq x y z
N GLU A 1 -7.75 21.11 8.48
CA GLU A 1 -6.72 22.06 8.04
C GLU A 1 -6.81 22.22 6.53
N GLU A 2 -6.42 23.39 6.03
CA GLU A 2 -6.29 23.60 4.60
C GLU A 2 -5.14 22.73 4.07
N GLN A 3 -5.39 22.00 2.98
CA GLN A 3 -4.35 21.18 2.34
C GLN A 3 -3.25 22.09 1.79
N ASP A 4 -1.98 21.68 1.95
CA ASP A 4 -0.86 22.41 1.36
C ASP A 4 -0.92 22.37 -0.19
N PRO A 5 -0.27 23.33 -0.91
CA PRO A 5 -0.37 23.41 -2.36
C PRO A 5 0.00 22.13 -3.12
N HIS A 6 0.93 21.33 -2.60
CA HIS A 6 1.30 20.07 -3.22
C HIS A 6 0.20 19.02 -3.02
N SER A 7 -0.36 18.90 -1.82
CA SER A 7 -1.52 18.03 -1.56
C SER A 7 -2.74 18.42 -2.39
N GLN A 8 -3.01 19.72 -2.58
CA GLN A 8 -4.07 20.20 -3.48
C GLN A 8 -3.81 19.78 -4.94
N ARG A 9 -2.55 19.88 -5.41
CA ARG A 9 -2.16 19.41 -6.74
C ARG A 9 -2.36 17.90 -6.89
N LEU A 10 -2.01 17.10 -5.88
CA LEU A 10 -2.21 15.65 -5.91
C LEU A 10 -3.69 15.29 -6.05
N LEU A 11 -4.56 15.90 -5.24
CA LEU A 11 -6.01 15.71 -5.33
C LEU A 11 -6.56 16.03 -6.72
N LYS A 12 -6.06 17.09 -7.38
CA LYS A 12 -6.44 17.42 -8.76
C LYS A 12 -5.94 16.37 -9.76
N VAL A 13 -4.72 15.87 -9.61
CA VAL A 13 -4.13 14.85 -10.50
C VAL A 13 -4.89 13.52 -10.44
N ILE A 14 -5.39 13.14 -9.26
CA ILE A 14 -6.14 11.89 -9.06
C ILE A 14 -7.66 12.08 -9.11
N ASP A 15 -8.12 13.25 -9.56
CA ASP A 15 -9.53 13.63 -9.69
C ASP A 15 -10.37 13.51 -8.40
N LEU A 16 -9.76 13.80 -7.24
CA LEU A 16 -10.42 13.86 -5.93
C LEU A 16 -10.56 15.30 -5.38
N TRP A 17 -10.15 16.31 -6.14
CA TRP A 17 -10.36 17.71 -5.75
C TRP A 17 -11.86 18.03 -5.65
N ASP A 18 -12.29 18.49 -4.48
CA ASP A 18 -13.70 18.79 -4.15
C ASP A 18 -14.65 17.59 -4.36
N LYS A 19 -14.10 16.37 -4.30
CA LYS A 19 -14.81 15.11 -4.52
C LYS A 19 -14.52 14.15 -3.36
N PRO A 20 -15.06 14.43 -2.15
CA PRO A 20 -14.82 13.56 -1.00
C PRO A 20 -15.37 12.16 -1.26
N LEU A 21 -14.56 11.13 -0.95
CA LEU A 21 -15.00 9.75 -1.06
C LEU A 21 -15.92 9.39 0.12
N PRO A 22 -17.05 8.68 -0.13
CA PRO A 22 -17.88 8.15 0.93
C PRO A 22 -17.07 7.23 1.85
N GLU A 23 -17.30 7.31 3.16
CA GLU A 23 -16.54 6.54 4.17
C GLU A 23 -16.59 5.02 3.91
N GLU A 24 -17.72 4.52 3.39
CA GLU A 24 -17.85 3.12 2.97
C GLU A 24 -16.86 2.73 1.87
N ARG A 25 -16.63 3.62 0.89
CA ARG A 25 -15.66 3.40 -0.19
C ARG A 25 -14.24 3.40 0.33
N ILE A 26 -13.93 4.26 1.30
CA ILE A 26 -12.64 4.28 1.99
C ILE A 26 -12.40 2.94 2.72
N ARG A 27 -13.39 2.49 3.51
CA ARG A 27 -13.33 1.19 4.21
C ARG A 27 -13.18 0.02 3.23
N ALA A 28 -13.92 0.02 2.13
CA ALA A 28 -13.85 -1.01 1.10
C ALA A 28 -12.47 -1.06 0.43
N ALA A 29 -11.89 0.09 0.08
CA ALA A 29 -10.55 0.19 -0.48
C ALA A 29 -9.47 -0.32 0.48
N ARG A 30 -9.52 0.09 1.76
CA ARG A 30 -8.58 -0.41 2.79
C ARG A 30 -8.72 -1.91 3.03
N ARG A 31 -9.95 -2.43 3.06
CA ARG A 31 -10.20 -3.87 3.15
C ARG A 31 -9.57 -4.62 1.97
N ALA A 32 -9.72 -4.11 0.75
CA ALA A 32 -9.11 -4.71 -0.43
C ALA A 32 -7.57 -4.66 -0.38
N TYR A 33 -7.00 -3.52 0.06
CA TYR A 33 -5.55 -3.39 0.25
C TYR A 33 -5.00 -4.41 1.24
N PHE A 34 -5.61 -4.55 2.42
CA PHE A 34 -5.20 -5.57 3.40
C PHE A 34 -5.41 -7.00 2.90
N GLY A 35 -6.46 -7.24 2.10
CA GLY A 35 -6.63 -8.52 1.41
C GLY A 35 -5.48 -8.82 0.42
N ALA A 36 -5.01 -7.81 -0.30
CA ALA A 36 -3.84 -7.93 -1.18
C ALA A 36 -2.54 -8.20 -0.37
N CYS A 37 -2.37 -7.56 0.79
CA CYS A 37 -1.26 -7.89 1.69
C CYS A 37 -1.29 -9.35 2.14
N SER A 38 -2.45 -9.86 2.57
CA SER A 38 -2.60 -11.29 2.93
C SER A 38 -2.33 -12.23 1.74
N TYR A 39 -2.69 -11.82 0.52
CA TYR A 39 -2.37 -12.58 -0.67
C TYR A 39 -0.85 -12.65 -0.91
N VAL A 40 -0.15 -11.51 -0.82
CA VAL A 40 1.32 -11.43 -0.95
C VAL A 40 2.01 -12.27 0.13
N ASP A 41 1.53 -12.20 1.38
CA ASP A 41 2.01 -13.04 2.49
C ASP A 41 1.93 -14.54 2.16
N ALA A 42 0.80 -15.00 1.63
CA ALA A 42 0.66 -16.39 1.19
C ALA A 42 1.65 -16.77 0.06
N GLN A 43 1.96 -15.85 -0.85
CA GLN A 43 2.95 -16.09 -1.90
C GLN A 43 4.39 -16.14 -1.34
N ILE A 44 4.71 -15.28 -0.38
CA ILE A 44 5.99 -15.33 0.34
C ILE A 44 6.13 -16.66 1.07
N GLY A 45 5.07 -17.11 1.76
CA GLY A 45 5.06 -18.42 2.41
C GLY A 45 5.37 -19.57 1.46
N ALA A 46 4.83 -19.55 0.24
CA ALA A 46 5.14 -20.56 -0.78
C ALA A 46 6.61 -20.52 -1.24
N LEU A 47 7.20 -19.33 -1.38
CA LEU A 47 8.61 -19.17 -1.73
C LEU A 47 9.53 -19.70 -0.62
N LEU A 48 9.21 -19.38 0.65
CA LEU A 48 9.98 -19.86 1.80
C LEU A 48 9.89 -21.38 1.94
N ALA A 49 8.69 -21.95 1.79
CA ALA A 49 8.50 -23.41 1.79
C ALA A 49 9.33 -24.09 0.68
N THR A 50 9.41 -23.47 -0.50
CA THR A 50 10.24 -23.98 -1.60
C THR A 50 11.73 -23.99 -1.23
N LEU A 51 12.23 -22.96 -0.54
CA LEU A 51 13.62 -22.93 -0.06
C LEU A 51 13.90 -24.05 0.96
N GLU A 52 12.95 -24.33 1.85
CA GLU A 52 13.04 -25.44 2.80
C GLU A 52 13.08 -26.80 2.09
N GLU A 53 12.15 -27.04 1.16
CA GLU A 53 12.07 -28.29 0.39
C GLU A 53 13.33 -28.56 -0.45
N CYS A 54 13.98 -27.51 -0.93
CA CYS A 54 15.23 -27.60 -1.68
C CYS A 54 16.47 -27.75 -0.79
N GLY A 55 16.35 -27.66 0.54
CA GLY A 55 17.49 -27.66 1.46
C GLY A 55 18.37 -26.41 1.37
N LEU A 56 17.82 -25.29 0.88
CA LEU A 56 18.54 -24.02 0.66
C LEU A 56 18.26 -22.96 1.72
N ALA A 57 17.30 -23.20 2.62
CA ALA A 57 16.83 -22.22 3.60
C ALA A 57 17.95 -21.67 4.51
N ASP A 58 18.87 -22.52 4.95
CA ASP A 58 19.93 -22.14 5.91
C ASP A 58 21.09 -21.34 5.29
N ASP A 59 21.23 -21.32 3.96
CA ASP A 59 22.32 -20.63 3.24
C ASP A 59 21.78 -19.61 2.21
N THR A 60 20.58 -19.07 2.46
CA THR A 60 19.95 -18.05 1.59
C THR A 60 19.60 -16.80 2.39
N ILE A 61 20.07 -15.64 1.93
CA ILE A 61 19.66 -14.34 2.48
C ILE A 61 18.34 -13.93 1.83
N VAL A 62 17.33 -13.62 2.65
CA VAL A 62 16.04 -13.08 2.20
C VAL A 62 15.93 -11.60 2.59
N VAL A 63 15.65 -10.74 1.60
CA VAL A 63 15.38 -9.31 1.82
C VAL A 63 13.95 -9.01 1.40
N PHE A 64 13.14 -8.53 2.34
CA PHE A 64 11.78 -8.06 2.09
C PHE A 64 11.75 -6.53 2.14
N SER A 65 11.22 -5.90 1.08
CA SER A 65 11.19 -4.43 0.95
C SER A 65 10.04 -3.99 0.03
N GLY A 66 9.68 -2.72 0.12
CA GLY A 66 8.73 -2.04 -0.77
C GLY A 66 9.38 -0.79 -1.37
N ASP A 67 8.92 -0.36 -2.53
CA ASP A 67 9.43 0.82 -3.23
C ASP A 67 8.87 2.14 -2.68
N HIS A 68 7.60 2.14 -2.23
CA HIS A 68 6.94 3.26 -1.56
C HIS A 68 5.71 2.83 -0.73
N GLY A 69 5.13 3.77 0.03
CA GLY A 69 3.88 3.59 0.79
C GLY A 69 2.61 3.98 0.00
N ASP A 70 1.48 4.02 0.70
CA ASP A 70 0.18 4.52 0.20
C ASP A 70 -0.59 5.25 1.33
N MET A 71 -1.16 6.42 1.04
CA MET A 71 -1.95 7.21 2.01
C MET A 71 -3.20 6.51 2.53
N LEU A 72 -3.77 5.57 1.78
CA LEU A 72 -4.97 4.82 2.18
C LEU A 72 -6.14 5.67 2.73
N GLY A 73 -6.30 6.89 2.22
CA GLY A 73 -7.35 7.84 2.63
C GLY A 73 -6.99 8.75 3.80
N GLU A 74 -5.80 8.63 4.39
CA GLU A 74 -5.35 9.55 5.43
C GLU A 74 -5.24 10.97 4.87
N ARG A 75 -5.69 11.96 5.65
CA ARG A 75 -5.78 13.36 5.21
C ARG A 75 -6.62 13.55 3.94
N GLY A 76 -7.47 12.59 3.58
CA GLY A 76 -8.21 12.59 2.32
C GLY A 76 -7.36 12.34 1.07
N LEU A 77 -6.08 12.00 1.22
CA LEU A 77 -5.16 11.69 0.13
C LEU A 77 -5.13 10.18 -0.14
N TRP A 78 -4.73 9.80 -1.35
CA TRP A 78 -4.64 8.42 -1.82
C TRP A 78 -3.38 8.23 -2.65
N TYR A 79 -2.91 6.99 -2.74
CA TYR A 79 -1.70 6.63 -3.46
C TYR A 79 -0.47 7.23 -2.79
N LYS A 80 0.50 7.67 -3.60
CA LYS A 80 1.83 8.10 -3.20
C LYS A 80 2.10 9.55 -3.64
N MET A 81 3.34 9.87 -3.99
CA MET A 81 3.77 11.17 -4.52
C MET A 81 3.82 12.31 -3.48
N HIS A 82 3.83 12.00 -2.19
CA HIS A 82 4.06 12.92 -1.07
C HIS A 82 5.21 12.43 -0.18
N TRP A 83 5.53 13.23 0.84
CA TRP A 83 6.57 12.95 1.83
C TRP A 83 6.00 12.59 3.21
N PHE A 84 4.68 12.42 3.32
CA PHE A 84 4.05 11.90 4.55
C PHE A 84 4.39 10.42 4.77
N GLU A 85 4.33 10.02 6.04
CA GLU A 85 4.37 8.62 6.50
C GLU A 85 3.24 7.78 5.92
#